data_AF-A0A7S0ED74-F1
#
_entry.id   AF-A0A7S0ED74-F1
#
_cell.length_a   1.000
_cell.length_b   1.000
_cell.length_c   1.000
_cell.angle_alpha   90.00
_cell.angle_beta   90.00
_cell.angle_gamma   90.00
#
_symmetry.space_group_name_H-M   'P 1'
#
loop_
_entity.id
_entity.type
_entity.pdbx_description
1 polymer ?
#
loop_
_entity_poly.entity_id
_entity_poly.type
_entity_poly.pdbx_seq_one_letter_code
_entity_poly.pdbx_strand_id
1 'polypeptide(L)'
;WLEPFSPLVVALVFALVGTSMFLCPIIPGPPIYVCSGVLLPYAMMSADERAATHGAAPPSFWAGVVLACVLGFALKLLAIVLQQEVIGRWLGRSVRVRAACSINSRFMRC
;
A
#
# COMPACT_ATOMS: atom_id res chain seq x y z
N TRP A 1 28.46 1.31 1.42
CA TRP A 1 28.08 0.11 2.20
C TRP A 1 26.58 -0.19 2.21
N LEU A 2 25.78 0.41 1.31
CA LEU A 2 24.54 -0.16 0.80
C LEU A 2 24.64 -0.02 -0.71
N GLU A 3 24.86 -1.10 -1.43
CA GLU A 3 24.61 -1.05 -2.88
C GLU A 3 23.12 -0.74 -3.06
N PRO A 4 22.74 0.25 -3.88
CA PRO A 4 21.34 0.55 -4.08
C PRO A 4 20.67 -0.67 -4.70
N PHE A 5 19.80 -1.32 -3.94
CA PHE A 5 18.92 -2.36 -4.49
C PHE A 5 18.20 -1.80 -5.71
N SER A 6 17.99 -2.65 -6.71
CA SER A 6 17.31 -2.21 -7.91
C SER A 6 15.95 -1.60 -7.54
N PRO A 7 15.52 -0.52 -8.22
CA PRO A 7 14.26 0.14 -7.91
C PRO A 7 13.06 -0.81 -7.95
N LEU A 8 13.14 -1.82 -8.83
CA LEU A 8 12.17 -2.90 -8.93
C LEU A 8 12.08 -3.73 -7.65
N VAL A 9 13.22 -4.12 -7.06
CA VAL A 9 13.24 -4.88 -5.79
C VAL A 9 12.63 -4.05 -4.67
N VAL A 10 12.97 -2.76 -4.59
CA VAL A 10 12.39 -1.85 -3.58
C VAL A 10 10.87 -1.74 -3.75
N ALA A 11 10.39 -1.58 -5.00
CA ALA A 11 8.96 -1.52 -5.29
C ALA A 11 8.22 -2.83 -4.96
N LEU A 12 8.83 -4.00 -5.23
CA LEU A 12 8.24 -5.31 -4.91
C LEU A 12 8.16 -5.55 -3.39
N VAL A 13 9.23 -5.24 -2.65
CA VAL A 13 9.23 -5.35 -1.19
C VAL A 13 8.21 -4.38 -0.59
N PHE A 14 8.18 -3.14 -1.08
CA PHE A 14 7.18 -2.16 -0.66
C PHE A 14 5.75 -2.62 -0.98
N ALA A 15 5.52 -3.25 -2.13
CA ALA A 15 4.21 -3.80 -2.48
C ALA A 15 3.77 -4.88 -1.49
N LEU A 16 4.64 -5.83 -1.16
CA LEU A 16 4.30 -6.93 -0.26
C LEU A 16 4.05 -6.44 1.18
N VAL A 17 4.93 -5.60 1.71
CA VAL A 17 4.79 -5.04 3.07
C VAL A 17 3.66 -4.01 3.13
N GLY A 18 3.55 -3.14 2.13
CA GLY A 18 2.50 -2.14 2.04
C GLY A 18 1.11 -2.77 1.97
N THR A 19 0.94 -3.86 1.19
CA THR A 19 -0.33 -4.60 1.17
C THR A 19 -0.65 -5.22 2.52
N SER A 20 0.31 -5.87 3.20
CA SER A 20 0.04 -6.47 4.51
C SER A 20 -0.31 -5.42 5.57
N MET A 21 0.33 -4.24 5.54
CA MET A 21 0.01 -3.13 6.42
C MET A 21 -1.36 -2.53 6.11
N PHE A 22 -1.72 -2.34 4.82
CA PHE A 22 -3.05 -1.85 4.44
C PHE A 22 -4.18 -2.83 4.75
N LEU A 23 -3.89 -4.14 4.77
CA LEU A 23 -4.83 -5.17 5.19
C LEU A 23 -5.14 -5.08 6.69
N CYS A 24 -4.22 -4.57 7.50
CA CYS A 24 -4.40 -4.43 8.94
C CYS A 24 -5.24 -3.18 9.29
N PRO A 25 -6.43 -3.33 9.89
CA PRO A 25 -7.35 -2.22 10.14
C PRO A 25 -6.84 -1.21 11.18
N ILE A 26 -5.85 -1.57 12.00
CA ILE A 26 -5.27 -0.73 13.05
C ILE A 26 -4.28 0.28 12.48
N ILE A 27 -3.62 -0.05 11.36
CA ILE A 27 -2.52 0.75 10.84
C ILE A 27 -3.08 1.92 10.01
N PRO A 28 -2.79 3.17 10.38
CA PRO A 28 -3.23 4.32 9.61
C PRO A 28 -2.47 4.37 8.26
N GLY A 29 -3.13 4.79 7.19
CA GLY A 29 -2.53 4.89 5.86
C GLY A 29 -1.41 5.92 5.66
N PRO A 30 -1.43 7.12 6.31
CA PRO A 30 -0.44 8.17 6.04
C PRO A 30 1.03 7.76 6.17
N PRO A 31 1.47 7.02 7.22
CA PRO A 31 2.85 6.53 7.31
C PRO A 31 3.29 5.72 6.09
N ILE A 32 2.41 4.89 5.52
CA ILE A 32 2.73 4.05 4.36
C ILE A 32 2.99 4.92 3.12
N TYR A 33 2.16 5.96 2.91
CA TYR A 33 2.34 6.88 1.79
C TYR A 33 3.60 7.75 1.95
N VAL A 34 3.88 8.24 3.15
CA VAL A 34 5.11 9.00 3.43
C VAL A 34 6.33 8.11 3.18
N CYS A 35 6.32 6.86 3.67
CA CYS A 35 7.40 5.91 3.40
C CYS A 35 7.57 5.64 1.91
N SER A 36 6.50 5.46 1.13
CA SER A 36 6.63 5.32 -0.33
C SER A 36 7.23 6.54 -1.01
N GLY A 37 6.84 7.75 -0.57
CA GLY A 37 7.33 9.01 -1.12
C GLY A 37 8.79 9.31 -0.78
N VAL A 38 9.39 8.58 0.15
CA VAL A 38 10.82 8.66 0.44
C VAL A 38 11.56 7.51 -0.24
N LEU A 39 11.09 6.27 -0.09
CA LEU A 39 11.79 5.08 -0.54
C LEU A 39 11.88 4.94 -2.06
N LEU A 40 10.77 5.17 -2.78
CA LEU A 40 10.76 4.99 -4.25
C LEU A 40 11.52 6.11 -4.97
N PRO A 41 11.35 7.40 -4.63
CA PRO A 41 12.19 8.45 -5.21
C PRO A 41 13.68 8.25 -4.89
N TYR A 42 14.01 7.88 -3.65
CA TYR A 42 15.38 7.58 -3.29
C TYR A 42 15.94 6.43 -4.14
N ALA A 43 15.20 5.33 -4.31
CA ALA A 43 15.63 4.19 -5.11
C ALA A 43 15.83 4.55 -6.60
N MET A 44 15.03 5.47 -7.14
CA MET A 44 15.10 5.88 -8.56
C MET A 44 16.22 6.87 -8.87
N MET A 45 16.65 7.66 -7.88
CA MET A 45 17.78 8.58 -8.05
C MET A 45 19.09 7.83 -8.14
N SER A 46 19.99 8.26 -9.03
CA SER A 46 21.37 7.77 -9.11
C SER A 46 22.21 8.23 -7.91
N ALA A 47 23.35 7.59 -7.66
CA ALA A 47 24.23 7.95 -6.54
C ALA A 47 24.72 9.41 -6.63
N ASP A 48 25.04 9.86 -7.85
CA ASP A 48 25.49 11.23 -8.11
C ASP A 48 24.38 12.25 -7.87
N GLU A 49 23.15 11.96 -8.30
CA GLU A 49 21.98 12.80 -8.06
C GLU A 49 21.60 12.90 -6.57
N ARG A 50 21.87 11.85 -5.79
CA ARG A 50 21.65 11.86 -4.32
C ARG A 50 22.72 12.67 -3.59
N ALA A 51 23.96 12.66 -4.10
CA ALA A 51 25.08 13.39 -3.52
C ALA A 51 25.09 14.88 -3.90
N ALA A 52 24.37 15.25 -4.96
CA ALA A 52 24.22 16.64 -5.38
C ALA A 52 23.38 17.45 -4.37
N THR A 53 24.05 18.21 -3.51
CA THR A 53 23.41 19.05 -2.46
C THR A 53 22.87 20.39 -2.97
N HIS A 54 23.10 20.73 -4.24
CA HIS A 54 22.84 22.08 -4.78
C HIS A 54 22.02 22.04 -6.07
N GLY A 55 20.74 22.37 -5.97
CA GLY A 55 19.85 22.57 -7.14
C GLY A 55 18.46 21.96 -6.98
N ALA A 56 17.59 22.31 -7.92
CA ALA A 56 16.24 21.76 -8.04
C ALA A 56 16.24 20.22 -8.09
N ALA A 57 15.16 19.60 -7.61
CA ALA A 57 15.07 18.14 -7.58
C ALA A 57 15.22 17.53 -8.99
N PRO A 58 16.04 16.47 -9.15
CA PRO A 58 16.31 15.89 -10.45
C PRO A 58 15.04 15.26 -11.06
N PRO A 59 14.97 15.08 -12.39
CA PRO A 59 13.84 14.44 -13.03
C PRO A 59 13.54 13.03 -12.49
N SER A 60 14.58 12.28 -12.08
CA SER A 60 14.47 10.95 -11.49
C SER A 60 13.71 10.95 -10.16
N PHE A 61 13.84 12.02 -9.36
CA PHE A 61 13.05 12.19 -8.13
C PHE A 61 11.56 12.27 -8.45
N TRP A 62 11.18 13.13 -9.40
CA TRP A 62 9.78 13.30 -9.79
C TRP A 62 9.18 12.05 -10.42
N ALA A 63 9.96 11.33 -11.23
CA ALA A 63 9.57 10.02 -11.76
C ALA A 63 9.28 9.03 -10.63
N GLY A 64 10.14 9.00 -9.60
CA GLY A 64 9.92 8.18 -8.42
C GLY A 64 8.70 8.60 -7.59
N VAL A 65 8.39 9.90 -7.51
CA VAL A 65 7.19 10.40 -6.81
C VAL A 65 5.92 9.95 -7.54
N VAL A 66 5.89 10.07 -8.87
CA VAL A 66 4.77 9.58 -9.69
C VAL A 66 4.60 8.07 -9.50
N LEU A 67 5.71 7.32 -9.51
CA LEU A 67 5.69 5.88 -9.25
C LEU A 67 5.13 5.57 -7.85
N ALA A 68 5.54 6.31 -6.82
CA ALA A 68 5.03 6.15 -5.46
C ALA A 68 3.52 6.39 -5.37
N CYS A 69 3.01 7.43 -6.04
CA CYS A 69 1.58 7.74 -6.11
C CYS A 69 0.78 6.62 -6.80
N VAL A 70 1.24 6.19 -7.99
CA VAL A 70 0.56 5.13 -8.78
C VAL A 70 0.58 3.81 -8.02
N LEU A 71 1.74 3.41 -7.48
CA LEU A 71 1.89 2.18 -6.73
C LEU A 71 1.07 2.22 -5.44
N GLY A 72 1.14 3.32 -4.67
CA GLY A 72 0.35 3.51 -3.46
C GLY A 72 -1.15 3.40 -3.70
N PHE A 73 -1.64 4.02 -4.79
CA PHE A 73 -3.04 3.91 -5.20
C PHE A 73 -3.43 2.48 -5.58
N ALA A 74 -2.64 1.81 -6.41
CA ALA A 74 -2.89 0.43 -6.83
C ALA A 74 -2.90 -0.54 -5.63
N LEU A 75 -1.94 -0.41 -4.71
CA LEU A 75 -1.87 -1.25 -3.50
C LEU A 75 -3.05 -1.00 -2.57
N LYS A 76 -3.52 0.25 -2.46
CA LYS A 76 -4.70 0.56 -1.65
C LYS A 76 -5.95 -0.10 -2.23
N LEU A 77 -6.16 -0.02 -3.55
CA LEU A 77 -7.26 -0.69 -4.22
C LEU A 77 -7.19 -2.21 -4.04
N LEU A 78 -6.01 -2.80 -4.23
CA LEU A 78 -5.78 -4.22 -4.01
C LEU A 78 -6.12 -4.63 -2.58
N ALA A 79 -5.67 -3.87 -1.57
CA ALA A 79 -5.96 -4.15 -0.17
C ALA A 79 -7.47 -4.09 0.13
N ILE A 80 -8.20 -3.14 -0.45
CA ILE A 80 -9.67 -3.04 -0.30
C ILE A 80 -10.34 -4.28 -0.89
N VAL A 81 -9.97 -4.69 -2.10
CA VAL A 81 -10.54 -5.90 -2.73
C VAL A 81 -10.24 -7.14 -1.90
N LEU A 82 -9.00 -7.28 -1.41
CA LEU A 82 -8.62 -8.41 -0.55
C LEU A 82 -9.39 -8.41 0.77
N GLN A 83 -9.59 -7.26 1.41
CA GLN A 83 -10.41 -7.15 2.62
C GLN A 83 -11.87 -7.54 2.34
N GLN A 84 -12.45 -7.07 1.23
CA GLN A 84 -13.84 -7.36 0.89
C GLN A 84 -14.05 -8.84 0.54
N GLU A 85 -13.14 -9.44 -0.23
CA GLU A 85 -13.26 -10.82 -0.71
C GLU A 85 -12.86 -11.85 0.34
N VAL A 86 -11.72 -11.65 1.02
CA VAL A 86 -11.20 -12.63 1.98
C VAL A 86 -11.93 -12.51 3.31
N ILE A 87 -12.01 -11.29 3.87
CA ILE A 87 -12.59 -11.07 5.20
C ILE A 87 -14.09 -10.88 5.08
N GLY A 88 -14.53 -9.98 4.19
CA GLY A 88 -15.94 -9.61 4.03
C GLY A 88 -16.83 -10.79 3.65
N ARG A 89 -16.47 -11.57 2.63
CA ARG A 89 -17.27 -12.75 2.25
C ARG A 89 -17.25 -13.85 3.30
N TRP A 90 -16.10 -14.09 3.93
CA TRP A 90 -15.98 -15.14 4.94
C TRP A 90 -16.81 -14.82 6.19
N LEU A 91 -16.70 -13.60 6.73
CA LEU A 91 -17.50 -13.15 7.87
C LEU A 91 -18.98 -12.97 7.51
N GLY A 92 -19.29 -12.58 6.27
CA GLY A 92 -20.65 -12.47 5.75
C GLY A 92 -21.43 -13.79 5.70
N ARG A 93 -20.76 -14.95 5.75
CA ARG A 93 -21.42 -16.27 5.83
C ARG A 93 -21.86 -16.63 7.26
N SER A 94 -21.32 -15.98 8.29
CA SER A 94 -21.63 -16.31 9.69
C SER A 94 -22.95 -15.69 10.15
N VAL A 95 -23.90 -16.54 10.60
CA VAL A 95 -25.20 -16.09 11.12
C VAL A 95 -25.03 -15.20 12.36
N ARG A 96 -24.04 -15.49 13.22
CA ARG A 96 -23.72 -14.66 14.40
C ARG A 96 -23.31 -13.25 14.01
N VAL A 97 -22.44 -13.11 13.00
CA VAL A 97 -21.98 -11.81 12.51
C VAL A 97 -23.13 -11.05 11.85
N ARG A 98 -23.95 -11.71 11.03
CA ARG A 98 -25.12 -11.10 10.38
C ARG A 98 -26.19 -10.65 11.38
N ALA A 99 -26.41 -11.43 12.44
CA ALA A 99 -27.32 -11.09 13.54
C ALA A 99 -26.78 -9.90 14.35
N ALA A 100 -25.47 -9.86 14.65
CA ALA A 100 -24.83 -8.74 15.33
C ALA A 100 -24.87 -7.42 14.51
N CYS A 101 -24.80 -7.52 13.19
CA CYS A 101 -24.92 -6.37 12.28
C CYS A 101 -26.38 -6.03 11.89
N SER A 102 -27.38 -6.66 12.52
CA SER A 102 -28.82 -6.42 12.25
C SER A 102 -29.23 -6.55 10.77
N ILE A 103 -28.56 -7.42 10.01
CA ILE A 103 -28.92 -7.69 8.61
C ILE A 103 -30.12 -8.63 8.58
N ASN A 104 -31.34 -8.10 8.67
CA ASN A 104 -32.59 -8.87 8.69
C ASN A 104 -32.91 -9.49 7.32
N SER A 105 -32.16 -10.51 6.93
CA SER A 105 -32.41 -11.28 5.70
C SER A 105 -33.43 -12.40 5.94
N ARG A 106 -34.20 -12.77 4.91
CA ARG A 106 -35.21 -13.84 4.99
C ARG A 106 -34.65 -15.20 5.45
N PHE A 107 -33.35 -15.45 5.24
CA PHE A 107 -32.67 -16.68 5.69
C PHE A 107 -32.55 -16.82 7.21
N MET A 108 -32.72 -15.74 7.99
CA MET A 108 -32.66 -15.78 9.46
C MET A 108 -34.03 -15.89 10.13
N ARG A 109 -35.13 -15.89 9.35
CA ARG A 109 -36.51 -15.92 9.87
C ARG A 109 -37.13 -17.33 9.90
N CYS A 110 -36.31 -18.38 10.01
CA CYS A 110 -36.77 -19.75 10.17
C CYS A 110 -36.80 -20.13 11.64
#